data_AF-A0A847HW14-F1
#
_entry.id   AF-A0A847HW14-F1
#
_cell.length_a   1.000
_cell.length_b   1.000
_cell.length_c   1.000
_cell.angle_alpha   90.00
_cell.angle_beta   90.00
_cell.angle_gamma   90.00
#
_symmetry.space_group_name_H-M   'P 1'
#
loop_
_entity.id
_entity.type
_entity.pdbx_description
1 polymer ?
#
loop_
_entity_poly.entity_id
_entity_poly.type
_entity_poly.pdbx_seq_one_letter_code
_entity_poly.pdbx_strand_id
1 'polypeptide(L)'
;MNDGPLSPQGKAAARTMVTLGGPVRDELLGGFEFEFELNTDASLIDQRWNDFDERHERRYGLAIEHLKSRVKGRAYDNDAMKLRVGARGYYVQAQHFPAAFFGDTGKANVTFVSESEATALVWEVVAHYRADEARSLTAVYTDDEPPDFFFGYRVSDYRRYELGFLRSSVPLHLRVLFDAEAEVPVLGASSGTLVYQRTRGGKHVVVRAHGRRQPLLGAMPLG
;
A
#
# COMPACT_ATOMS: atom_id res chain seq x y z
N MET A 1 -29.12 -61.05 46.64
CA MET A 1 -27.69 -61.31 46.88
C MET A 1 -26.92 -60.82 45.68
N ASN A 2 -25.91 -59.99 45.96
CA ASN A 2 -24.83 -59.48 45.12
C ASN A 2 -25.11 -58.37 44.09
N ASP A 3 -24.78 -57.17 44.60
CA ASP A 3 -24.36 -55.94 43.95
C ASP A 3 -23.08 -56.08 43.08
N GLY A 4 -22.97 -55.20 42.08
CA GLY A 4 -21.73 -54.90 41.36
C GLY A 4 -21.97 -53.80 40.29
N PRO A 5 -21.16 -52.73 40.19
CA PRO A 5 -21.69 -51.38 39.99
C PRO A 5 -21.76 -50.87 38.54
N LEU A 6 -22.72 -49.96 38.35
CA LEU A 6 -22.86 -49.06 37.22
C LEU A 6 -21.73 -48.02 37.19
N SER A 7 -21.10 -47.83 36.03
CA SER A 7 -20.32 -46.65 35.70
C SER A 7 -20.61 -46.23 34.26
N PRO A 8 -21.24 -45.06 34.05
CA PRO A 8 -21.08 -44.31 32.83
C PRO A 8 -20.40 -42.97 33.15
N GLN A 9 -19.09 -42.90 32.95
CA GLN A 9 -18.38 -41.62 32.80
C GLN A 9 -18.67 -41.04 31.40
N GLY A 10 -19.82 -40.37 31.26
CA GLY A 10 -20.05 -39.43 30.18
C GLY A 10 -19.46 -38.07 30.55
N LYS A 11 -18.32 -37.70 29.97
CA LYS A 11 -17.70 -36.38 30.12
C LYS A 11 -18.68 -35.29 29.65
N ALA A 12 -19.28 -34.56 30.59
CA ALA A 12 -19.91 -33.28 30.33
C ALA A 12 -18.80 -32.27 29.99
N ALA A 13 -18.73 -31.85 28.72
CA ALA A 13 -17.86 -30.75 28.31
C ALA A 13 -18.36 -29.46 28.98
N ALA A 14 -17.57 -28.97 29.95
CA ALA A 14 -17.79 -27.69 30.59
C ALA A 14 -17.76 -26.59 29.52
N ARG A 15 -18.89 -25.88 29.37
CA ARG A 15 -18.95 -24.62 28.63
C ARG A 15 -18.22 -23.56 29.46
N THR A 16 -17.00 -23.24 29.07
CA THR A 16 -16.28 -22.09 29.63
C THR A 16 -16.91 -20.80 29.08
N MET A 17 -17.76 -20.17 29.87
CA MET A 17 -18.06 -18.74 29.71
C MET A 17 -16.81 -17.95 30.10
N VAL A 18 -16.22 -17.24 29.16
CA VAL A 18 -15.12 -16.31 29.45
C VAL A 18 -15.74 -14.98 29.87
N THR A 19 -15.63 -14.68 31.16
CA THR A 19 -16.00 -13.39 31.75
C THR A 19 -14.90 -12.36 31.44
N LEU A 20 -15.23 -11.30 30.68
CA LEU A 20 -14.37 -10.15 30.48
C LEU A 20 -14.54 -9.17 31.65
N GLY A 21 -13.54 -9.07 32.52
CA GLY A 21 -13.59 -8.14 33.64
C GLY A 21 -12.33 -8.17 34.49
N GLY A 22 -11.28 -7.48 34.04
CA GLY A 22 -10.07 -7.20 34.82
C GLY A 22 -9.19 -6.18 34.10
N PRO A 23 -8.49 -5.29 34.82
CA PRO A 23 -7.66 -4.26 34.20
C PRO A 23 -6.46 -4.95 33.55
N VAL A 24 -6.40 -4.90 32.22
CA VAL A 24 -5.29 -5.43 31.45
C VAL A 24 -4.10 -4.50 31.69
N ARG A 25 -3.08 -5.03 32.36
CA ARG A 25 -1.76 -4.37 32.44
C ARG A 25 -1.15 -4.37 31.04
N ASP A 26 -0.78 -3.19 30.57
CA ASP A 26 -0.24 -2.90 29.23
C ASP A 26 1.02 -3.71 28.85
N GLU A 27 1.68 -4.34 29.82
CA GLU A 27 2.94 -5.06 29.62
C GLU A 27 2.80 -6.46 28.98
N LEU A 28 1.58 -6.99 28.84
CA LEU A 28 1.31 -8.24 28.09
C LEU A 28 0.81 -8.00 26.66
N LEU A 29 0.61 -6.73 26.28
CA LEU A 29 0.38 -6.29 24.90
C LEU A 29 1.69 -5.79 24.30
N GLY A 30 2.74 -6.63 24.32
CA GLY A 30 3.77 -6.59 23.28
C GLY A 30 3.12 -6.95 21.96
N GLY A 31 2.22 -6.08 21.49
CA GLY A 31 1.36 -6.31 20.35
C GLY A 31 2.27 -6.58 19.17
N PHE A 32 2.06 -7.73 18.54
CA PHE A 32 2.54 -7.94 17.18
C PHE A 32 1.91 -6.86 16.31
N GLU A 33 2.53 -5.67 16.26
CA GLU A 33 2.21 -4.65 15.28
C GLU A 33 2.64 -5.24 13.93
N PHE A 34 1.71 -5.94 13.28
CA PHE A 34 1.93 -6.51 11.98
C PHE A 34 2.31 -5.38 11.00
N GLU A 35 3.50 -5.48 10.42
CA GLU A 35 3.93 -4.57 9.35
C GLU A 35 3.44 -5.12 8.01
N PHE A 36 2.76 -4.27 7.25
CA PHE A 36 2.18 -4.66 5.98
C PHE A 36 2.22 -3.52 4.98
N GLU A 37 2.13 -3.91 3.71
CA GLU A 37 1.79 -3.01 2.62
C GLU A 37 0.43 -3.41 2.03
N LEU A 38 -0.27 -2.43 1.49
CA LEU A 38 -1.52 -2.60 0.79
C LEU A 38 -1.41 -1.88 -0.54
N ASN A 39 -1.54 -2.62 -1.65
CA ASN A 39 -1.61 -2.09 -2.99
C ASN A 39 -2.88 -2.63 -3.66
N THR A 40 -3.83 -1.75 -3.96
CA THR A 40 -5.10 -2.13 -4.59
C THR A 40 -5.05 -2.04 -6.11
N ASP A 41 -3.96 -1.51 -6.68
CA ASP A 41 -3.88 -1.19 -8.10
C ASP A 41 -4.05 -2.42 -9.02
N ALA A 42 -3.59 -3.59 -8.59
CA ALA A 42 -3.80 -4.83 -9.36
C ALA A 42 -5.29 -5.17 -9.54
N SER A 43 -6.15 -4.77 -8.60
CA SER A 43 -7.60 -4.96 -8.72
C SER A 43 -8.25 -4.02 -9.74
N LEU A 44 -7.59 -2.92 -10.10
CA LEU A 44 -8.06 -1.97 -11.11
C LEU A 44 -7.89 -2.51 -12.54
N ILE A 45 -7.06 -3.54 -12.70
CA ILE A 45 -6.80 -4.18 -14.00
C ILE A 45 -7.90 -5.22 -14.32
N ASP A 46 -8.72 -5.63 -13.34
CA ASP A 46 -9.81 -6.60 -13.55
C ASP A 46 -10.97 -5.97 -14.35
N GLN A 47 -11.47 -6.70 -15.36
CA GLN A 47 -12.42 -6.21 -16.35
C GLN A 47 -13.88 -6.18 -15.86
N ARG A 48 -14.16 -6.58 -14.62
CA ARG A 48 -15.54 -6.68 -14.08
C ARG A 48 -15.94 -5.44 -13.28
N TRP A 49 -16.25 -4.36 -14.00
CA TRP A 49 -16.57 -3.05 -13.41
C TRP A 49 -17.93 -2.95 -12.70
N ASN A 50 -18.93 -3.76 -13.07
CA ASN A 50 -20.32 -3.59 -12.61
C ASN A 50 -20.53 -3.74 -11.09
N ASP A 51 -19.61 -4.39 -10.36
CA ASP A 51 -19.64 -4.50 -8.88
C ASP A 51 -18.29 -4.10 -8.24
N PHE A 52 -17.46 -3.35 -8.98
CA PHE A 52 -16.07 -3.13 -8.60
C PHE A 52 -15.96 -2.49 -7.21
N ASP A 53 -16.74 -1.43 -6.94
CA ASP A 53 -16.69 -0.71 -5.67
C ASP A 53 -17.06 -1.61 -4.48
N GLU A 54 -18.14 -2.39 -4.57
CA GLU A 54 -18.53 -3.29 -3.49
C GLU A 54 -17.51 -4.42 -3.25
N ARG A 55 -16.90 -4.94 -4.32
CA ARG A 55 -15.87 -5.98 -4.20
C ARG A 55 -14.58 -5.40 -3.61
N HIS A 56 -14.19 -4.21 -4.05
CA HIS A 56 -13.05 -3.50 -3.51
C HIS A 56 -13.25 -3.20 -2.03
N GLU A 57 -14.41 -2.67 -1.64
CA GLU A 57 -14.72 -2.38 -0.24
C GLU A 57 -14.73 -3.66 0.61
N ARG A 58 -15.40 -4.73 0.15
CA ARG A 58 -15.38 -6.04 0.84
C ARG A 58 -13.97 -6.60 1.01
N ARG A 59 -13.09 -6.40 0.01
CA ARG A 59 -11.74 -6.97 0.01
C ARG A 59 -10.75 -6.13 0.80
N TYR A 60 -10.81 -4.80 0.68
CA TYR A 60 -9.77 -3.89 1.13
C TYR A 60 -10.23 -2.85 2.15
N GLY A 61 -11.53 -2.60 2.29
CA GLY A 61 -12.08 -1.50 3.10
C GLY A 61 -11.54 -1.48 4.54
N LEU A 62 -11.62 -2.63 5.23
CA LEU A 62 -11.10 -2.74 6.61
C LEU A 62 -9.59 -2.48 6.71
N ALA A 63 -8.82 -2.97 5.73
CA ALA A 63 -7.37 -2.77 5.69
C ALA A 63 -7.00 -1.31 5.41
N ILE A 64 -7.71 -0.66 4.50
CA ILE A 64 -7.56 0.76 4.17
C ILE A 64 -7.85 1.61 5.41
N GLU A 65 -8.98 1.38 6.07
CA GLU A 65 -9.37 2.14 7.27
C GLU A 65 -8.39 1.90 8.43
N HIS A 66 -7.94 0.66 8.63
CA HIS A 66 -6.91 0.36 9.61
C HIS A 66 -5.61 1.11 9.31
N LEU A 67 -5.14 1.12 8.06
CA LEU A 67 -3.92 1.84 7.69
C LEU A 67 -4.08 3.36 7.87
N LYS A 68 -5.19 3.95 7.40
CA LYS A 68 -5.49 5.38 7.61
C LYS A 68 -5.50 5.76 9.09
N SER A 69 -6.09 4.90 9.94
CA SER A 69 -6.15 5.11 11.39
C SER A 69 -4.76 5.07 12.06
N ARG A 70 -3.82 4.32 11.47
CA ARG A 70 -2.44 4.15 11.96
C ARG A 70 -1.52 5.28 11.55
N VAL A 71 -1.59 5.71 10.29
CA VAL A 71 -0.63 6.66 9.69
C VAL A 71 -0.67 8.06 10.31
N LYS A 72 -1.82 8.51 10.85
CA LYS A 72 -2.04 9.82 11.54
C LYS A 72 -0.82 10.77 11.50
N GLY A 73 -0.69 11.53 10.42
CA GLY A 73 0.52 12.27 10.12
C GLY A 73 0.30 13.50 9.23
N ARG A 74 1.40 14.03 8.69
CA ARG A 74 1.38 15.24 7.84
C ARG A 74 0.71 14.95 6.50
N ALA A 75 0.02 15.96 5.98
CA ALA A 75 -0.63 15.94 4.67
C ALA A 75 0.24 16.65 3.63
N TYR A 76 0.33 16.06 2.43
CA TYR A 76 1.08 16.59 1.30
C TYR A 76 0.23 16.61 0.02
N ASP A 77 -1.06 16.88 0.18
CA ASP A 77 -2.07 16.70 -0.87
C ASP A 77 -1.89 17.63 -2.06
N ASN A 78 -2.41 17.16 -3.19
CA ASN A 78 -2.80 18.00 -4.32
C ASN A 78 -4.22 17.64 -4.75
N ASP A 79 -4.65 18.17 -5.88
CA ASP A 79 -6.03 18.04 -6.32
C ASP A 79 -6.33 16.66 -6.94
N ALA A 80 -5.32 15.94 -7.41
CA ALA A 80 -5.46 14.55 -7.87
C ALA A 80 -5.33 13.52 -6.74
N MET A 81 -4.41 13.73 -5.80
CA MET A 81 -3.90 12.70 -4.88
C MET A 81 -3.80 13.19 -3.43
N LYS A 82 -4.29 12.35 -2.51
CA LYS A 82 -3.98 12.43 -1.09
C LYS A 82 -2.65 11.75 -0.80
N LEU A 83 -1.80 12.38 0.00
CA LEU A 83 -0.61 11.78 0.58
C LEU A 83 -0.58 12.09 2.08
N ARG A 84 -0.55 11.04 2.92
CA ARG A 84 -0.30 11.16 4.36
C ARG A 84 0.96 10.42 4.74
N VAL A 85 1.77 11.03 5.61
CA VAL A 85 2.97 10.40 6.16
C VAL A 85 3.06 10.67 7.65
N GLY A 86 3.22 9.62 8.45
CA GLY A 86 3.44 9.74 9.89
C GLY A 86 4.43 8.70 10.41
N ALA A 87 4.56 8.64 11.73
CA ALA A 87 5.57 7.78 12.37
C ALA A 87 5.33 6.28 12.15
N ARG A 88 4.09 5.89 11.83
CA ARG A 88 3.64 4.50 11.68
C ARG A 88 3.24 4.15 10.24
N GLY A 89 3.80 4.86 9.26
CA GLY A 89 3.62 4.56 7.85
C GLY A 89 3.24 5.77 6.99
N TYR A 90 2.79 5.48 5.78
CA TYR A 90 2.29 6.44 4.81
C TYR A 90 1.24 5.81 3.91
N TYR A 91 0.44 6.65 3.26
CA TYR A 91 -0.44 6.20 2.18
C TYR A 91 -0.65 7.27 1.13
N VAL A 92 -1.00 6.80 -0.06
CA VAL A 92 -1.44 7.60 -1.19
C VAL A 92 -2.81 7.11 -1.66
N GLN A 93 -3.67 8.03 -2.07
CA GLN A 93 -5.02 7.71 -2.53
C GLN A 93 -5.48 8.73 -3.58
N ALA A 94 -6.04 8.27 -4.70
CA ALA A 94 -6.65 9.18 -5.65
C ALA A 94 -7.92 9.84 -5.06
N GLN A 95 -8.11 11.14 -5.31
CA GLN A 95 -9.24 11.88 -4.75
C GLN A 95 -10.57 11.52 -5.41
N HIS A 96 -10.57 11.39 -6.74
CA HIS A 96 -11.77 11.10 -7.54
C HIS A 96 -11.99 9.61 -7.79
N PHE A 97 -11.05 8.75 -7.38
CA PHE A 97 -11.18 7.30 -7.51
C PHE A 97 -10.55 6.60 -6.29
N PRO A 98 -11.22 6.60 -5.12
CA PRO A 98 -10.65 6.14 -3.84
C PRO A 98 -10.14 4.70 -3.80
N ALA A 99 -10.59 3.87 -4.75
CA ALA A 99 -10.13 2.50 -4.92
C ALA A 99 -8.70 2.39 -5.47
N ALA A 100 -8.14 3.46 -6.05
CA ALA A 100 -6.70 3.57 -6.29
C ALA A 100 -5.99 3.99 -4.99
N PHE A 101 -5.49 2.99 -4.27
CA PHE A 101 -4.92 3.14 -2.94
C PHE A 101 -3.61 2.36 -2.82
N PHE A 102 -2.62 3.01 -2.23
CA PHE A 102 -1.43 2.34 -1.74
C PHE A 102 -1.06 2.84 -0.36
N GLY A 103 -0.68 1.93 0.53
CA GLY A 103 -0.16 2.29 1.83
C GLY A 103 0.82 1.26 2.36
N ASP A 104 1.66 1.70 3.28
CA ASP A 104 2.71 0.91 3.87
C ASP A 104 2.94 1.39 5.30
N THR A 105 2.97 0.44 6.24
CA THR A 105 3.11 0.74 7.69
C THR A 105 4.55 0.98 8.13
N GLY A 106 5.54 0.65 7.29
CA GLY A 106 6.93 0.84 7.64
C GLY A 106 7.37 2.29 7.53
N LYS A 107 8.51 2.60 8.16
CA LYS A 107 9.00 3.97 8.27
C LYS A 107 9.35 4.55 6.90
N ALA A 108 8.87 5.77 6.67
CA ALA A 108 9.19 6.55 5.49
C ALA A 108 10.09 7.75 5.83
N ASN A 109 11.01 8.06 4.92
CA ASN A 109 11.78 9.30 4.92
C ASN A 109 11.10 10.30 3.98
N VAL A 110 10.88 11.54 4.45
CA VAL A 110 10.28 12.61 3.66
C VAL A 110 11.30 13.72 3.44
N THR A 111 11.54 14.06 2.18
CA THR A 111 12.41 15.16 1.77
C THR A 111 11.67 16.13 0.86
N PHE A 112 11.97 17.42 0.99
CA PHE A 112 11.59 18.42 -0.01
C PHE A 112 12.74 18.57 -1.00
N VAL A 113 12.39 18.73 -2.27
CA VAL A 113 13.35 18.89 -3.37
C VAL A 113 13.00 20.11 -4.19
N SER A 114 13.97 20.61 -4.95
CA SER A 114 13.77 21.60 -6.01
C SER A 114 13.04 20.97 -7.20
N GLU A 115 12.52 21.82 -8.09
CA GLU A 115 11.90 21.38 -9.35
C GLU A 115 12.89 20.64 -10.26
N SER A 116 14.15 21.11 -10.32
CA SER A 116 15.21 20.45 -11.08
C SER A 116 15.54 19.05 -10.54
N GLU A 117 15.59 18.89 -9.23
CA GLU A 117 15.78 17.59 -8.58
C GLU A 117 14.57 16.68 -8.80
N ALA A 118 13.34 17.22 -8.72
CA ALA A 118 12.13 16.48 -9.04
C ALA A 118 12.12 15.99 -10.51
N THR A 119 12.59 16.83 -11.44
CA THR A 119 12.72 16.45 -12.85
C THR A 119 13.70 15.31 -13.01
N ALA A 120 14.91 15.44 -12.47
CA ALA A 120 15.94 14.39 -12.54
C ALA A 120 15.44 13.07 -11.93
N LEU A 121 14.78 13.15 -10.78
CA LEU A 121 14.17 12.00 -10.09
C LEU A 121 13.16 11.26 -10.97
N VAL A 122 12.26 12.00 -11.63
CA VAL A 122 11.23 11.42 -12.51
C VAL A 122 11.87 10.68 -13.68
N TRP A 123 12.89 11.26 -14.30
CA TRP A 123 13.63 10.61 -15.40
C TRP A 123 14.32 9.32 -14.95
N GLU A 124 14.99 9.36 -13.80
CA GLU A 124 15.68 8.18 -13.26
C GLU A 124 14.69 7.06 -12.91
N VAL A 125 13.58 7.40 -12.24
CA VAL A 125 12.54 6.42 -11.91
C VAL A 125 11.91 5.79 -13.17
N VAL A 126 11.66 6.60 -14.21
CA VAL A 126 11.18 6.09 -15.50
C VAL A 126 12.21 5.16 -16.14
N ALA A 127 13.50 5.50 -16.09
CA ALA A 127 14.57 4.66 -16.61
C ALA A 127 14.60 3.30 -15.90
N HIS A 128 14.55 3.27 -14.56
CA HIS A 128 14.48 2.02 -13.79
C HIS A 128 13.22 1.21 -14.12
N TYR A 129 12.07 1.87 -14.28
CA TYR A 129 10.87 1.17 -14.73
C TYR A 129 11.05 0.58 -16.12
N ARG A 130 11.73 1.25 -17.06
CA ARG A 130 12.02 0.70 -18.40
C ARG A 130 13.07 -0.40 -18.39
N ALA A 131 14.00 -0.39 -17.43
CA ALA A 131 15.07 -1.37 -17.26
C ALA A 131 14.66 -2.63 -16.48
N ASP A 132 13.36 -2.83 -16.23
CA ASP A 132 12.82 -3.97 -15.47
C ASP A 132 13.19 -4.02 -13.98
N GLU A 133 13.72 -2.94 -13.41
CA GLU A 133 14.13 -2.86 -11.99
C GLU A 133 12.98 -2.42 -11.05
N ALA A 134 11.81 -2.10 -11.60
CA ALA A 134 10.61 -1.74 -10.84
C ALA A 134 9.40 -2.60 -11.23
N ARG A 135 8.60 -3.02 -10.24
CA ARG A 135 7.38 -3.82 -10.45
C ARG A 135 6.21 -2.99 -10.92
N SER A 136 6.11 -1.74 -10.51
CA SER A 136 5.03 -0.85 -10.97
C SER A 136 5.46 0.60 -11.01
N LEU A 137 4.85 1.36 -11.90
CA LEU A 137 4.99 2.81 -12.01
C LEU A 137 3.60 3.42 -12.23
N THR A 138 3.23 4.35 -11.36
CA THR A 138 2.03 5.18 -11.52
C THR A 138 2.48 6.63 -11.62
N ALA A 139 2.07 7.35 -12.65
CA ALA A 139 2.29 8.79 -12.81
C ALA A 139 0.97 9.48 -13.15
N VAL A 140 0.65 10.56 -12.46
CA VAL A 140 -0.54 11.38 -12.70
C VAL A 140 -0.08 12.78 -13.04
N TYR A 141 -0.40 13.25 -14.24
CA TYR A 141 0.07 14.53 -14.78
C TYR A 141 -0.93 15.66 -14.59
N THR A 142 -2.23 15.35 -14.68
CA THR A 142 -3.32 16.32 -14.50
C THR A 142 -4.42 15.74 -13.61
N ASP A 143 -5.22 16.63 -13.04
CA ASP A 143 -6.48 16.35 -12.34
C ASP A 143 -7.71 16.64 -13.22
N ASP A 144 -7.52 16.85 -14.53
CA ASP A 144 -8.59 17.06 -15.51
C ASP A 144 -9.48 15.81 -15.65
N GLU A 145 -10.61 15.95 -16.37
CA GLU A 145 -11.50 14.84 -16.72
C GLU A 145 -11.54 14.65 -18.26
N PRO A 146 -10.98 13.56 -18.81
CA PRO A 146 -10.28 12.47 -18.12
C PRO A 146 -8.85 12.86 -17.66
N PRO A 147 -8.34 12.27 -16.57
CA PRO A 147 -7.00 12.59 -16.09
C PRO A 147 -5.93 12.12 -17.08
N ASP A 148 -4.86 12.89 -17.25
CA ASP A 148 -3.67 12.40 -17.97
C ASP A 148 -2.79 11.61 -16.99
N PHE A 149 -2.63 10.32 -17.25
CA PHE A 149 -1.87 9.43 -16.38
C PHE A 149 -1.11 8.36 -17.17
N PHE A 150 -0.17 7.73 -16.48
CA PHE A 150 0.44 6.47 -16.87
C PHE A 150 0.33 5.49 -15.70
N PHE A 151 -0.07 4.27 -16.00
CA PHE A 151 -0.05 3.17 -15.06
C PHE A 151 0.61 1.97 -15.71
N GLY A 152 1.68 1.49 -15.09
CA GLY A 152 2.46 0.35 -15.53
C GLY A 152 2.59 -0.67 -14.40
N TYR A 153 2.30 -1.94 -14.66
CA TYR A 153 2.36 -3.00 -13.67
C TYR A 153 2.93 -4.29 -14.27
N ARG A 154 3.90 -4.90 -13.59
CA ARG A 154 4.50 -6.19 -13.94
C ARG A 154 3.91 -7.28 -13.05
N VAL A 155 3.26 -8.27 -13.68
CA VAL A 155 2.71 -9.45 -13.00
C VAL A 155 3.74 -10.58 -12.93
N SER A 156 4.61 -10.65 -13.93
CA SER A 156 5.77 -11.54 -13.99
C SER A 156 6.82 -10.93 -14.91
N ASP A 157 7.98 -11.57 -15.02
CA ASP A 157 9.08 -11.12 -15.87
C ASP A 157 8.69 -11.05 -17.36
N TYR A 158 7.62 -11.76 -17.75
CA TYR A 158 7.13 -11.83 -19.13
C TYR A 158 5.79 -11.11 -19.35
N ARG A 159 5.13 -10.62 -18.29
CA ARG A 159 3.81 -9.99 -18.39
C ARG A 159 3.81 -8.60 -17.77
N ARG A 160 3.63 -7.61 -18.64
CA ARG A 160 3.47 -6.19 -18.29
C ARG A 160 2.12 -5.68 -18.81
N TYR A 161 1.44 -4.92 -17.96
CA TYR A 161 0.25 -4.15 -18.31
C TYR A 161 0.62 -2.68 -18.26
N GLU A 162 0.27 -1.93 -19.30
CA GLU A 162 0.42 -0.49 -19.35
C GLU A 162 -0.89 0.15 -19.81
N LEU A 163 -1.23 1.26 -19.17
CA LEU A 163 -2.36 2.10 -19.51
C LEU A 163 -1.91 3.56 -19.51
N GLY A 164 -2.30 4.33 -20.53
CA GLY A 164 -1.89 5.71 -20.71
C GLY A 164 -0.46 5.87 -21.27
N PHE A 165 0.09 7.08 -21.17
CA PHE A 165 1.38 7.44 -21.77
C PHE A 165 2.29 8.17 -20.79
N LEU A 166 3.57 7.76 -20.74
CA LEU A 166 4.58 8.54 -20.01
C LEU A 166 4.83 9.86 -20.73
N ARG A 167 4.80 10.96 -19.97
CA ARG A 167 5.16 12.30 -20.41
C ARG A 167 6.57 12.67 -19.95
N SER A 168 7.17 13.62 -20.64
CA SER A 168 8.45 14.25 -20.27
C SER A 168 8.31 15.32 -19.18
N SER A 169 7.09 15.79 -18.91
CA SER A 169 6.80 16.75 -17.85
C SER A 169 6.84 16.11 -16.46
N VAL A 170 7.17 16.90 -15.45
CA VAL A 170 7.08 16.47 -14.05
C VAL A 170 5.60 16.25 -13.68
N PRO A 171 5.21 15.07 -13.17
CA PRO A 171 3.83 14.79 -12.81
C PRO A 171 3.37 15.57 -11.56
N LEU A 172 2.06 15.57 -11.29
CA LEU A 172 1.50 15.93 -9.99
C LEU A 172 1.85 14.89 -8.93
N HIS A 173 1.86 13.62 -9.34
CA HIS A 173 2.15 12.48 -8.48
C HIS A 173 2.88 11.39 -9.25
N LEU A 174 3.86 10.76 -8.62
CA LEU A 174 4.51 9.56 -9.13
C LEU A 174 4.68 8.57 -7.98
N ARG A 175 4.40 7.29 -8.22
CA ARG A 175 4.73 6.19 -7.31
C ARG A 175 5.42 5.08 -8.09
N VAL A 176 6.54 4.60 -7.57
CA VAL A 176 7.25 3.44 -8.10
C VAL A 176 7.49 2.42 -7.00
N LEU A 177 7.30 1.15 -7.35
CA LEU A 177 7.59 0.01 -6.47
C LEU A 177 8.82 -0.71 -7.04
N PHE A 178 9.93 -0.65 -6.32
CA PHE A 178 11.20 -1.27 -6.70
C PHE A 178 11.32 -2.68 -6.14
N ASP A 179 11.91 -3.54 -6.96
CA ASP A 179 12.25 -4.93 -6.65
C ASP A 179 13.41 -5.33 -7.58
N ALA A 180 14.57 -4.71 -7.36
CA ALA A 180 15.75 -4.85 -8.19
C ALA A 180 16.75 -5.82 -7.55
N GLU A 181 17.63 -6.41 -8.37
CA GLU A 181 18.73 -7.26 -7.88
C GLU A 181 19.82 -6.44 -7.17
N ALA A 182 20.05 -5.21 -7.64
CA ALA A 182 21.06 -4.28 -7.12
C ALA A 182 20.42 -3.07 -6.43
N GLU A 183 21.23 -2.32 -5.71
CA GLU A 183 20.80 -1.07 -5.09
C GLU A 183 20.39 -0.03 -6.16
N VAL A 184 19.21 0.55 -5.98
CA VAL A 184 18.71 1.65 -6.81
C VAL A 184 19.11 2.98 -6.17
N PRO A 185 19.96 3.81 -6.80
CA PRO A 185 20.50 5.03 -6.18
C PRO A 185 19.43 6.01 -5.67
N VAL A 186 18.38 6.28 -6.45
CA VAL A 186 17.27 7.15 -6.01
C VAL A 186 16.49 6.62 -4.82
N LEU A 187 16.54 5.32 -4.55
CA LEU A 187 15.91 4.71 -3.38
C LEU A 187 16.91 4.58 -2.22
N GLY A 188 18.18 4.29 -2.49
CA GLY A 188 19.17 3.88 -1.48
C GLY A 188 18.93 2.47 -0.94
N ALA A 189 18.24 1.62 -1.71
CA ALA A 189 17.94 0.23 -1.40
C ALA A 189 17.65 -0.55 -2.71
N SER A 190 17.68 -1.88 -2.67
CA SER A 190 17.30 -2.73 -3.80
C SER A 190 15.80 -2.91 -3.96
N SER A 191 15.03 -2.77 -2.87
CA SER A 191 13.57 -2.89 -2.88
C SER A 191 12.93 -1.83 -2.00
N GLY A 192 11.69 -1.47 -2.36
CA GLY A 192 10.90 -0.50 -1.60
C GLY A 192 10.03 0.37 -2.48
N THR A 193 9.62 1.50 -1.93
CA THR A 193 8.71 2.43 -2.59
C THR A 193 9.30 3.82 -2.60
N LEU A 194 9.17 4.49 -3.74
CA LEU A 194 9.38 5.92 -3.86
C LEU A 194 8.09 6.57 -4.32
N VAL A 195 7.66 7.60 -3.59
CA VAL A 195 6.57 8.50 -3.97
C VAL A 195 7.16 9.87 -4.21
N TYR A 196 6.83 10.48 -5.33
CA TYR A 196 7.00 11.90 -5.55
C TYR A 196 5.61 12.56 -5.62
N GLN A 197 5.48 13.74 -5.04
CA GLN A 197 4.24 14.50 -5.06
C GLN A 197 4.52 16.01 -5.11
N ARG A 198 3.93 16.69 -6.10
CA ARG A 198 3.78 18.14 -6.08
C ARG A 198 2.56 18.48 -5.22
N THR A 199 2.76 19.17 -4.11
CA THR A 199 1.67 19.62 -3.23
C THR A 199 0.82 20.71 -3.89
N ARG A 200 -0.38 20.99 -3.37
CA ARG A 200 -1.22 22.12 -3.80
C ARG A 200 -0.50 23.47 -3.75
N GLY A 201 0.44 23.64 -2.81
CA GLY A 201 1.27 24.84 -2.70
C GLY A 201 2.49 24.87 -3.61
N GLY A 202 2.59 23.96 -4.59
CA GLY A 202 3.69 23.89 -5.56
C GLY A 202 4.99 23.27 -5.04
N LYS A 203 5.07 22.91 -3.74
CA LYS A 203 6.27 22.26 -3.19
C LYS A 203 6.41 20.82 -3.70
N HIS A 204 7.63 20.39 -3.97
CA HIS A 204 7.96 19.04 -4.40
C HIS A 204 8.40 18.19 -3.21
N VAL A 205 7.70 17.10 -2.96
CA VAL A 205 7.92 16.19 -1.84
C VAL A 205 8.29 14.82 -2.38
N VAL A 206 9.30 14.20 -1.78
CA VAL A 206 9.70 12.81 -2.07
C VAL A 206 9.60 12.01 -0.77
N VAL A 207 8.94 10.86 -0.85
CA VAL A 207 8.80 9.90 0.23
C VAL A 207 9.52 8.61 -0.19
N ARG A 208 10.45 8.15 0.64
CA ARG A 208 11.19 6.90 0.42
C ARG A 208 10.91 5.93 1.55
N ALA A 209 10.59 4.69 1.21
CA ALA A 209 10.41 3.61 2.16
C ALA A 209 11.17 2.38 1.67
N HIS A 210 12.18 1.96 2.44
CA HIS A 210 13.07 0.87 2.04
C HIS A 210 12.46 -0.47 2.42
N GLY A 211 12.71 -1.50 1.62
CA GLY A 211 12.18 -2.84 1.81
C GLY A 211 10.72 -2.96 1.39
N ARG A 212 10.27 -4.20 1.20
CA ARG A 212 8.87 -4.56 0.92
C ARG A 212 8.29 -5.26 2.14
N ARG A 213 7.05 -4.95 2.50
CA ARG A 213 6.36 -5.63 3.61
C ARG A 213 5.57 -6.77 3.00
N GLN A 214 5.12 -7.71 3.81
CA GLN A 214 4.16 -8.68 3.30
C GLN A 214 2.92 -7.92 2.81
N PRO A 215 2.48 -8.16 1.56
CA PRO A 215 1.18 -7.67 1.13
C PRO A 215 0.13 -8.25 2.09
N LEU A 216 -0.68 -7.39 2.72
CA LEU A 216 -1.68 -7.83 3.71
C LEU A 216 -2.66 -8.86 3.12
N LEU A 217 -2.83 -8.83 1.80
CA LEU A 217 -3.56 -9.81 1.03
C LEU A 217 -2.59 -10.36 -0.02
N GLY A 218 -1.81 -11.35 0.40
CA GLY A 218 -0.81 -12.02 -0.42
C GLY A 218 -1.36 -12.41 -1.78
N ALA A 219 -0.49 -12.32 -2.79
CA ALA A 219 -0.72 -12.91 -4.09
C ALA A 219 -1.08 -14.39 -3.92
N MET A 220 -2.35 -14.73 -4.12
CA MET A 220 -2.64 -16.01 -4.75
C MET A 220 -2.01 -15.90 -6.14
N PRO A 221 -1.08 -16.78 -6.54
CA PRO A 221 -0.72 -16.87 -7.95
C PRO A 221 -2.03 -17.09 -8.69
N LEU A 222 -2.30 -16.26 -9.69
CA LEU A 222 -3.31 -16.60 -10.68
C LEU A 222 -2.86 -17.95 -11.25
N GLY A 223 -3.58 -19.01 -10.87
CA GLY A 223 -3.38 -20.36 -11.41
C GLY A 223 -3.62 -20.40 -12.90
#